data_AF-A0A5M4AV03-F1
#
_entry.id   AF-A0A5M4AV03-F1
#
_cell.length_a   1.000
_cell.length_b   1.000
_cell.length_c   1.000
_cell.angle_alpha   90.00
_cell.angle_beta   90.00
_cell.angle_gamma   90.00
#
_symmetry.space_group_name_H-M   'P 1'
#
loop_
_entity.id
_entity.type
_entity.pdbx_description
1 polymer ?
#
loop_
_entity_poly.entity_id
_entity_poly.type
_entity_poly.pdbx_seq_one_letter_code
_entity_poly.pdbx_strand_id
1 'polypeptide(L)'
;MMKLLFMLGFLLASLFALAQPFGHASENYRVIRSDYENASGEKGHSLFHNNTEGQMDRSLWSLNDQSRSSANRYQYDAEGKLSSAYREFSDSLTSVELFFYDSLGRKTTEHFYRSDGRAGTASYRYDGNRKTEAELKKYKGWLSGTLITEYTEEGRKEKATLLKSGQPIGNVSYLYDDNGNLEREHWDFSGKWSQTFRYTYERTDRPEIYYTSPYLAGLSNHRVSGESYTFNGEAGGPSFYEYDANGLLHRKFFQRSDSVSTTTHYFYDGQRRLESSERVFSDGKVTRFTYGYDENNRLISRLAYRNDSIIGFEQYMYGDDGELKKAYLKNFDGWLSGVVTYHSDALGKVSGGEFKGDSDFNADLHFNYTNEGLLSEIRWDFSFGKYQLYRFEYEEVEG
;
A
#
# COMPACT_ATOMS: atom_id res chain seq x y z
N MET A 1 19.47 -34.31 4.30
CA MET A 1 19.04 -33.48 3.15
C MET A 1 17.70 -32.74 3.39
N MET A 2 16.86 -33.18 4.34
CA MET A 2 15.53 -32.61 4.60
C MET A 2 15.49 -31.38 5.56
N LYS A 3 16.61 -31.06 6.25
CA LYS A 3 16.70 -29.89 7.15
C LYS A 3 17.07 -28.57 6.46
N LEU A 4 17.46 -28.61 5.17
CA LEU A 4 17.84 -27.40 4.42
C LEU A 4 16.63 -26.71 3.76
N LEU A 5 15.54 -27.44 3.49
CA LEU A 5 14.33 -26.88 2.87
C LEU A 5 13.53 -26.00 3.83
N PHE A 6 13.47 -26.36 5.12
CA PHE A 6 12.67 -25.61 6.11
C PHE A 6 13.27 -24.25 6.52
N MET A 7 14.57 -24.02 6.28
CA MET A 7 15.23 -22.74 6.59
C MET A 7 15.21 -21.72 5.45
N LEU A 8 14.93 -22.12 4.20
CA LEU A 8 14.95 -21.19 3.07
C LEU A 8 13.71 -20.28 3.05
N GLY A 9 12.52 -20.79 3.40
CA GLY A 9 11.28 -19.99 3.45
C GLY A 9 11.29 -18.89 4.53
N PHE A 10 12.27 -18.87 5.44
CA PHE A 10 12.37 -17.87 6.52
C PHE A 10 13.07 -16.57 6.13
N LEU A 11 13.69 -16.48 4.94
CA LEU A 11 14.62 -15.39 4.62
C LEU A 11 14.46 -14.79 3.22
N LEU A 12 13.63 -15.35 2.36
CA LEU A 12 13.62 -15.02 0.94
C LEU A 12 12.70 -13.85 0.55
N ALA A 13 11.80 -13.46 1.45
CA ALA A 13 11.11 -12.17 1.40
C ALA A 13 12.06 -10.98 1.62
N SER A 14 13.29 -11.23 2.09
CA SER A 14 14.26 -10.16 2.36
C SER A 14 15.04 -9.71 1.13
N LEU A 15 14.81 -10.27 -0.06
CA LEU A 15 15.41 -9.73 -1.29
C LEU A 15 14.89 -8.31 -1.65
N PHE A 16 13.90 -7.77 -0.90
CA PHE A 16 13.11 -6.58 -1.24
C PHE A 16 13.32 -5.33 -0.37
N ALA A 17 14.55 -4.97 -0.01
CA ALA A 17 14.80 -3.60 0.48
C ALA A 17 15.57 -2.82 -0.58
N LEU A 18 14.82 -2.13 -1.42
CA LEU A 18 15.33 -1.54 -2.64
C LEU A 18 15.33 -0.04 -2.61
N ALA A 19 16.49 0.48 -2.24
CA ALA A 19 17.33 1.03 -3.29
C ALA A 19 17.55 -0.02 -4.39
N GLN A 20 16.69 -0.01 -5.42
CA GLN A 20 16.88 -0.54 -6.79
C GLN A 20 17.90 -1.70 -6.99
N PRO A 21 17.60 -2.99 -6.70
CA PRO A 21 16.86 -4.00 -7.48
C PRO A 21 16.23 -3.66 -8.81
N PHE A 22 15.13 -2.93 -8.76
CA PHE A 22 14.36 -2.63 -9.95
C PHE A 22 15.27 -1.87 -10.92
N GLY A 23 15.11 -2.08 -12.24
CA GLY A 23 15.39 -0.95 -13.12
C GLY A 23 14.65 0.26 -12.55
N HIS A 24 15.15 1.48 -12.74
CA HIS A 24 14.31 2.64 -12.45
C HIS A 24 12.92 2.34 -13.04
N ALA A 25 11.89 2.31 -12.18
CA ALA A 25 10.52 2.26 -12.69
C ALA A 25 10.45 3.34 -13.77
N SER A 26 9.74 3.05 -14.85
CA SER A 26 9.63 4.03 -15.92
C SER A 26 9.11 5.33 -15.34
N GLU A 27 9.45 6.43 -16.03
CA GLU A 27 9.02 7.75 -15.60
C GLU A 27 7.52 7.74 -15.34
N ASN A 28 7.12 8.28 -14.19
CA ASN A 28 5.74 8.28 -13.70
C ASN A 28 5.19 6.94 -13.21
N TYR A 29 6.03 5.96 -12.86
CA TYR A 29 5.58 4.72 -12.23
C TYR A 29 6.28 4.49 -10.89
N ARG A 30 5.56 3.85 -9.97
CA ARG A 30 6.15 3.30 -8.74
C ARG A 30 5.58 1.93 -8.42
N VAL A 31 6.40 1.07 -7.83
CA VAL A 31 5.97 -0.27 -7.42
C VAL A 31 5.07 -0.17 -6.20
N ILE A 32 3.94 -0.89 -6.23
CA ILE A 32 2.96 -0.93 -5.13
C ILE A 32 2.77 -2.33 -4.56
N ARG A 33 3.12 -3.36 -5.34
CA ARG A 33 3.02 -4.75 -4.92
C ARG A 33 4.10 -5.61 -5.57
N SER A 34 4.54 -6.63 -4.83
CA SER A 34 5.33 -7.73 -5.39
C SER A 34 4.72 -9.05 -4.95
N ASP A 35 4.34 -9.91 -5.88
CA ASP A 35 3.95 -11.28 -5.62
C ASP A 35 5.14 -12.22 -5.77
N TYR A 36 5.18 -13.25 -4.94
CA TYR A 36 6.23 -14.26 -4.87
C TYR A 36 5.62 -15.65 -5.01
N GLU A 37 6.32 -16.52 -5.76
CA GLU A 37 6.07 -17.96 -5.81
C GLU A 37 7.39 -18.73 -5.91
N ASN A 38 7.53 -19.84 -5.19
CA ASN A 38 8.69 -20.74 -5.34
C ASN A 38 8.34 -22.12 -5.92
N ALA A 39 9.37 -22.92 -6.20
CA ALA A 39 9.23 -24.28 -6.72
C ALA A 39 8.44 -25.25 -5.83
N SER A 40 8.22 -24.95 -4.54
CA SER A 40 7.34 -25.73 -3.66
C SER A 40 5.88 -25.29 -3.67
N GLY A 41 5.54 -24.26 -4.45
CA GLY A 41 4.20 -23.67 -4.49
C GLY A 41 3.88 -22.74 -3.32
N GLU A 42 4.88 -22.38 -2.51
CA GLU A 42 4.73 -21.35 -1.47
C GLU A 42 4.51 -20.01 -2.17
N LYS A 43 3.46 -19.29 -1.74
CA LYS A 43 3.07 -18.00 -2.31
C LYS A 43 2.99 -16.95 -1.23
N GLY A 44 3.42 -15.75 -1.55
CA GLY A 44 3.29 -14.59 -0.69
C GLY A 44 3.31 -13.32 -1.50
N HIS A 45 3.14 -12.20 -0.82
CA HIS A 45 3.13 -10.89 -1.45
C HIS A 45 3.74 -9.84 -0.50
N SER A 46 4.23 -8.76 -1.08
CA SER A 46 4.63 -7.54 -0.40
C SER A 46 3.75 -6.40 -0.89
N LEU A 47 3.20 -5.62 0.03
CA LEU A 47 2.54 -4.35 -0.26
C LEU A 47 3.47 -3.21 0.14
N PHE A 48 3.59 -2.20 -0.72
CA PHE A 48 4.49 -1.07 -0.51
C PHE A 48 3.67 0.20 -0.23
N HIS A 49 4.10 0.95 0.78
CA HIS A 49 3.60 2.29 1.07
C HIS A 49 4.68 3.31 0.70
N ASN A 50 4.24 4.44 0.14
CA ASN A 50 5.12 5.55 -0.20
C ASN A 50 4.69 6.80 0.58
N ASN A 51 5.64 7.58 1.07
CA ASN A 51 5.39 8.84 1.74
C ASN A 51 4.97 9.94 0.73
N THR A 52 4.73 11.15 1.24
CA THR A 52 4.32 12.31 0.44
C THR A 52 5.38 12.78 -0.56
N GLU A 53 6.65 12.45 -0.32
CA GLU A 53 7.76 12.68 -1.26
C GLU A 53 7.86 11.59 -2.33
N GLY A 54 6.99 10.57 -2.29
CA GLY A 54 6.99 9.44 -3.20
C GLY A 54 8.05 8.38 -2.90
N GLN A 55 8.71 8.44 -1.74
CA GLN A 55 9.68 7.44 -1.30
C GLN A 55 8.99 6.28 -0.58
N MET A 56 9.45 5.06 -0.82
CA MET A 56 8.95 3.86 -0.13
C MET A 56 9.45 3.83 1.32
N ASP A 57 8.61 4.18 2.28
CA ASP A 57 8.97 4.27 3.71
C ASP A 57 8.54 3.05 4.52
N ARG A 58 7.53 2.30 4.05
CA ARG A 58 7.01 1.09 4.70
C ARG A 58 6.66 0.01 3.69
N SER A 59 6.75 -1.25 4.13
CA SER A 59 6.13 -2.38 3.42
C SER A 59 5.71 -3.48 4.37
N LEU A 60 4.77 -4.30 3.92
CA LEU A 60 4.28 -5.47 4.64
C LEU A 60 4.41 -6.66 3.70
N TRP A 61 5.16 -7.67 4.12
CA TRP A 61 5.22 -8.94 3.44
C TRP A 61 4.41 -9.98 4.20
N SER A 62 3.72 -10.87 3.49
CA SER A 62 3.05 -12.03 4.09
C SER A 62 2.94 -13.20 3.12
N LEU A 63 2.95 -14.41 3.67
CA LEU A 63 2.48 -15.59 2.95
C LEU A 63 0.97 -15.54 2.76
N ASN A 64 0.47 -16.12 1.66
CA ASN A 64 -0.96 -16.12 1.36
C ASN A 64 -1.77 -16.93 2.38
N ASP A 65 -1.14 -17.88 3.07
CA ASP A 65 -1.72 -18.62 4.19
C ASP A 65 -1.61 -17.91 5.54
N GLN A 66 -1.04 -16.70 5.56
CA GLN A 66 -0.81 -15.85 6.73
C GLN A 66 0.06 -16.49 7.82
N SER A 67 0.70 -17.64 7.54
CA SER A 67 1.53 -18.34 8.52
C SER A 67 2.78 -17.55 8.89
N ARG A 68 3.19 -16.60 8.03
CA ARG A 68 4.31 -15.68 8.24
C ARG A 68 4.06 -14.33 7.64
N SER A 69 4.61 -13.31 8.28
CA SER A 69 4.65 -11.94 7.77
C SER A 69 5.88 -11.19 8.26
N SER A 70 6.15 -10.03 7.65
CA SER A 70 7.10 -9.06 8.18
C SER A 70 6.66 -7.63 7.92
N ALA A 71 6.78 -6.79 8.94
CA ALA A 71 6.67 -5.36 8.87
C ALA A 71 8.05 -4.76 8.54
N ASN A 72 8.14 -3.96 7.48
CA ASN A 72 9.39 -3.41 7.02
C ASN A 72 9.33 -1.87 7.05
N ARG A 73 10.40 -1.24 7.51
CA ARG A 73 10.57 0.21 7.58
C ARG A 73 11.84 0.60 6.85
N TYR A 74 11.78 1.67 6.08
CA TYR A 74 12.86 2.16 5.23
C TYR A 74 13.25 3.56 5.68
N GLN A 75 14.55 3.81 5.76
CA GLN A 75 15.10 5.10 6.16
C GLN A 75 16.00 5.64 5.06
N TYR A 76 15.91 6.94 4.82
CA TYR A 76 16.67 7.65 3.81
C TYR A 76 17.66 8.62 4.47
N ASP A 77 18.79 8.87 3.82
CA ASP A 77 19.72 9.94 4.22
C ASP A 77 19.22 11.32 3.76
N ALA A 78 19.97 12.37 4.08
CA ALA A 78 19.61 13.76 3.75
C ALA A 78 19.59 14.02 2.24
N GLU A 79 20.28 13.18 1.45
CA GLU A 79 20.30 13.21 0.00
C GLU A 79 19.18 12.36 -0.63
N GLY A 80 18.30 11.76 0.18
CA GLY A 80 17.18 10.93 -0.29
C GLY A 80 17.59 9.54 -0.76
N LYS A 81 18.77 9.03 -0.37
CA LYS A 81 19.20 7.65 -0.66
C LYS A 81 18.81 6.74 0.49
N LEU A 82 18.34 5.53 0.18
CA LEU A 82 17.98 4.56 1.21
C LEU A 82 19.23 4.21 2.03
N SER A 83 19.26 4.54 3.31
CA SER A 83 20.39 4.30 4.20
C SER A 83 20.22 3.00 5.00
N SER A 84 18.98 2.66 5.37
CA SER A 84 18.69 1.40 6.06
C SER A 84 17.30 0.82 5.78
N ALA A 85 17.17 -0.48 6.01
CA ALA A 85 15.89 -1.17 6.06
C ALA A 85 15.82 -2.05 7.31
N TYR A 86 14.83 -1.78 8.16
CA TYR A 86 14.50 -2.57 9.34
C TYR A 86 13.33 -3.50 9.03
N ARG A 87 13.37 -4.74 9.53
CA ARG A 87 12.27 -5.70 9.39
C ARG A 87 11.99 -6.36 10.72
N GLU A 88 10.71 -6.52 11.03
CA GLU A 88 10.19 -7.27 12.16
C GLU A 88 9.32 -8.41 11.64
N PHE A 89 9.71 -9.63 11.95
CA PHE A 89 9.04 -10.84 11.48
C PHE A 89 7.98 -11.30 12.48
N SER A 90 6.96 -12.01 12.00
CA SER A 90 5.88 -12.55 12.84
C SER A 90 6.34 -13.55 13.92
N ASP A 91 7.56 -14.06 13.82
CA ASP A 91 8.21 -14.93 14.82
C ASP A 91 9.07 -14.15 15.83
N SER A 92 8.92 -12.82 15.90
CA SER A 92 9.69 -11.90 16.74
C SER A 92 11.17 -11.78 16.41
N LEU A 93 11.65 -12.38 15.30
CA LEU A 93 12.97 -12.05 14.78
C LEU A 93 12.94 -10.63 14.20
N THR A 94 14.11 -9.99 14.20
CA THR A 94 14.30 -8.69 13.56
C THR A 94 15.53 -8.72 12.68
N SER A 95 15.53 -7.92 11.62
CA SER A 95 16.72 -7.70 10.80
C SER A 95 16.94 -6.23 10.51
N VAL A 96 18.21 -5.87 10.36
CA VAL A 96 18.64 -4.55 9.89
C VAL A 96 19.51 -4.77 8.66
N GLU A 97 19.29 -3.94 7.67
CA GLU A 97 20.12 -3.84 6.49
C GLU A 97 20.60 -2.42 6.30
N LEU A 98 21.89 -2.27 6.02
CA LEU A 98 22.56 -0.98 5.84
C LEU A 98 23.08 -0.88 4.42
N PHE A 99 22.88 0.28 3.79
CA PHE A 99 23.26 0.54 2.41
C PHE A 99 24.33 1.63 2.35
N PHE A 100 25.35 1.40 1.54
CA PHE A 100 26.47 2.32 1.38
C PHE A 100 26.64 2.69 -0.09
N TYR A 101 27.02 3.95 -0.34
CA TYR A 101 27.10 4.54 -1.67
C TYR A 101 28.47 5.17 -1.90
N ASP A 102 28.88 5.26 -3.16
CA ASP A 102 30.02 6.09 -3.56
C ASP A 102 29.63 7.57 -3.76
N SER A 103 30.61 8.39 -4.11
CA SER A 103 30.42 9.83 -4.39
C SER A 103 29.54 10.13 -5.60
N LEU A 104 29.29 9.15 -6.47
CA LEU A 104 28.37 9.25 -7.60
C LEU A 104 26.96 8.80 -7.23
N GLY A 105 26.73 8.42 -5.96
CA GLY A 105 25.45 7.91 -5.48
C GLY A 105 25.15 6.47 -5.90
N ARG A 106 26.13 5.72 -6.40
CA ARG A 106 25.97 4.31 -6.75
C ARG A 106 26.16 3.47 -5.50
N LYS A 107 25.27 2.51 -5.27
CA LYS A 107 25.33 1.61 -4.12
C LYS A 107 26.55 0.69 -4.22
N THR A 108 27.50 0.79 -3.30
CA THR A 108 28.74 0.00 -3.31
C THR A 108 28.67 -1.23 -2.45
N THR A 109 27.96 -1.20 -1.31
CA THR A 109 27.90 -2.32 -0.37
C THR A 109 26.60 -2.34 0.41
N GLU A 110 26.19 -3.55 0.80
CA GLU A 110 25.10 -3.83 1.73
C GLU A 110 25.58 -4.70 2.88
N HIS A 111 25.11 -4.42 4.08
CA HIS A 111 25.35 -5.22 5.28
C HIS A 111 24.02 -5.65 5.89
N PHE A 112 23.84 -6.95 6.07
CA PHE A 112 22.64 -7.56 6.65
C PHE A 112 22.96 -8.18 8.01
N TYR A 113 22.09 -7.92 8.98
CA TYR A 113 22.15 -8.48 10.34
C TYR A 113 20.77 -8.93 10.77
N ARG A 114 20.69 -10.07 11.46
CA ARG A 114 19.45 -10.59 12.04
C ARG A 114 19.65 -10.91 13.52
N SER A 115 18.59 -10.77 14.33
CA SER A 115 18.64 -10.94 15.79
C SER A 115 19.07 -12.34 16.24
N ASP A 116 18.99 -13.36 15.38
CA ASP A 116 19.51 -14.71 15.62
C ASP A 116 21.00 -14.89 15.29
N GLY A 117 21.72 -13.79 15.03
CA GLY A 117 23.15 -13.78 14.73
C GLY A 117 23.50 -14.08 13.28
N ARG A 118 22.52 -14.31 12.39
CA ARG A 118 22.80 -14.40 10.95
C ARG A 118 23.21 -13.04 10.41
N ALA A 119 24.23 -13.04 9.56
CA ALA A 119 24.72 -11.84 8.91
C ALA A 119 25.24 -12.15 7.51
N GLY A 120 25.35 -11.12 6.68
CA GLY A 120 25.87 -11.23 5.34
C GLY A 120 26.21 -9.89 4.73
N THR A 121 26.93 -9.92 3.61
CA THR A 121 27.27 -8.72 2.84
C THR A 121 27.07 -8.95 1.35
N ALA A 122 26.78 -7.87 0.63
CA ALA A 122 26.90 -7.80 -0.82
C ALA A 122 27.77 -6.60 -1.20
N SER A 123 28.68 -6.77 -2.15
CA SER A 123 29.52 -5.68 -2.67
C SER A 123 29.39 -5.62 -4.18
N TYR A 124 29.34 -4.40 -4.74
CA TYR A 124 28.96 -4.18 -6.13
C TYR A 124 30.09 -3.60 -6.95
N ARG A 125 30.16 -4.02 -8.22
CA ARG A 125 31.02 -3.41 -9.22
C ARG A 125 30.20 -2.87 -10.38
N TYR A 126 30.74 -1.83 -10.99
CA TYR A 126 30.06 -1.06 -12.01
C TYR A 126 30.94 -0.90 -13.25
N ASP A 127 30.30 -0.97 -14.41
CA ASP A 127 30.82 -0.46 -15.68
C ASP A 127 30.03 0.80 -16.04
N GLY A 128 30.66 1.97 -15.92
CA GLY A 128 29.95 3.25 -15.89
C GLY A 128 28.90 3.30 -14.76
N ASN A 129 27.62 3.45 -15.12
CA ASN A 129 26.50 3.42 -14.18
C ASN A 129 25.81 2.04 -14.10
N ARG A 130 26.24 1.06 -14.89
CA ARG A 130 25.62 -0.28 -14.93
C ARG A 130 26.26 -1.17 -13.87
N LYS A 131 25.44 -1.75 -12.99
CA LYS A 131 25.91 -2.69 -11.96
C LYS A 131 26.15 -4.06 -12.57
N THR A 132 27.39 -4.39 -12.89
CA THR A 132 27.74 -5.61 -13.65
C THR A 132 28.00 -6.81 -12.77
N GLU A 133 28.51 -6.62 -11.55
CA GLU A 133 28.79 -7.71 -10.61
C GLU A 133 28.29 -7.41 -9.20
N ALA A 134 27.85 -8.46 -8.50
CA ALA A 134 27.62 -8.46 -7.06
C ALA A 134 28.34 -9.65 -6.40
N GLU A 135 29.29 -9.38 -5.52
CA GLU A 135 29.92 -10.40 -4.67
C GLU A 135 29.08 -10.58 -3.40
N LEU A 136 28.54 -11.79 -3.22
CA LEU A 136 27.61 -12.13 -2.14
C LEU A 136 28.30 -13.03 -1.12
N LYS A 137 28.36 -12.61 0.14
CA LYS A 137 28.92 -13.37 1.26
C LYS A 137 27.85 -13.61 2.31
N LYS A 138 27.24 -14.80 2.29
CA LYS A 138 26.05 -15.12 3.10
C LYS A 138 24.99 -14.02 3.03
N TYR A 139 24.84 -13.37 1.89
CA TYR A 139 23.87 -12.30 1.68
C TYR A 139 22.48 -12.77 2.12
N LYS A 140 21.78 -11.92 2.89
CA LYS A 140 20.53 -12.26 3.60
C LYS A 140 20.61 -13.51 4.49
N GLY A 141 21.80 -13.84 4.97
CA GLY A 141 22.08 -14.99 5.83
C GLY A 141 22.26 -16.33 5.10
N TRP A 142 22.15 -16.41 3.77
CA TRP A 142 22.19 -17.71 3.07
C TRP A 142 22.87 -17.70 1.69
N LEU A 143 22.73 -16.64 0.90
CA LEU A 143 23.19 -16.63 -0.50
C LEU A 143 24.68 -16.30 -0.59
N SER A 144 25.45 -17.08 -1.34
CA SER A 144 26.87 -16.79 -1.57
C SER A 144 27.27 -17.11 -2.99
N GLY A 145 28.17 -16.30 -3.55
CA GLY A 145 28.62 -16.40 -4.93
C GLY A 145 28.85 -15.03 -5.55
N THR A 146 29.08 -15.00 -6.85
CA THR A 146 29.17 -13.77 -7.65
C THR A 146 28.02 -13.75 -8.64
N LEU A 147 27.15 -12.76 -8.56
CA LEU A 147 26.09 -12.55 -9.53
C LEU A 147 26.63 -11.62 -10.64
N ILE A 148 26.70 -12.13 -11.86
CA ILE A 148 27.10 -11.35 -13.05
C ILE A 148 25.83 -10.99 -13.80
N THR A 149 25.62 -9.69 -14.07
CA THR A 149 24.43 -9.18 -14.76
C THR A 149 24.80 -8.71 -16.16
N GLU A 150 24.07 -9.20 -17.15
CA GLU A 150 24.17 -8.79 -18.55
C GLU A 150 23.02 -7.82 -18.88
N TYR A 151 23.31 -6.87 -19.76
CA TYR A 151 22.41 -5.78 -20.11
C TYR A 151 22.22 -5.72 -21.63
N THR A 152 21.02 -5.31 -22.06
CA THR A 152 20.76 -4.95 -23.45
C THR A 152 21.54 -3.67 -23.83
N GLU A 153 21.55 -3.33 -25.13
CA GLU A 153 22.17 -2.09 -25.61
C GLU A 153 21.54 -0.86 -24.95
N GLU A 154 20.22 -0.86 -24.77
CA GLU A 154 19.42 0.18 -24.09
C GLU A 154 19.63 0.22 -22.57
N GLY A 155 20.43 -0.70 -22.02
CA GLY A 155 20.79 -0.71 -20.60
C GLY A 155 19.77 -1.36 -19.67
N ARG A 156 18.83 -2.15 -20.21
CA ARG A 156 17.93 -2.99 -19.41
C ARG A 156 18.65 -4.28 -19.02
N LYS A 157 18.37 -4.84 -17.83
CA LYS A 157 18.93 -6.15 -17.47
C LYS A 157 18.30 -7.21 -18.36
N GLU A 158 19.13 -7.98 -19.04
CA GLU A 158 18.68 -9.08 -19.90
C GLU A 158 18.62 -10.39 -19.11
N LYS A 159 19.72 -10.72 -18.42
CA LYS A 159 19.84 -11.92 -17.59
C LYS A 159 20.95 -11.73 -16.55
N ALA A 160 20.97 -12.58 -15.54
CA ALA A 160 22.12 -12.67 -14.64
C ALA A 160 22.49 -14.13 -14.37
N THR A 161 23.77 -14.39 -14.10
CA THR A 161 24.29 -15.71 -13.77
C THR A 161 24.92 -15.67 -12.38
N LEU A 162 24.49 -16.57 -11.50
CA LEU A 162 25.10 -16.74 -10.19
C LEU A 162 26.22 -17.80 -10.27
N LEU A 163 27.44 -17.37 -9.99
CA LEU A 163 28.62 -18.22 -9.96
C LEU A 163 29.01 -18.58 -8.52
N LYS A 164 29.44 -19.82 -8.30
CA LYS A 164 30.09 -20.26 -7.06
C LYS A 164 31.42 -20.92 -7.40
N SER A 165 32.51 -20.37 -6.89
CA SER A 165 33.87 -20.81 -7.25
C SER A 165 34.10 -20.83 -8.77
N GLY A 166 33.56 -19.83 -9.48
CA GLY A 166 33.64 -19.71 -10.95
C GLY A 166 32.68 -20.58 -11.74
N GLN A 167 31.91 -21.48 -11.10
CA GLN A 167 30.96 -22.35 -11.79
C GLN A 167 29.52 -21.80 -11.69
N PRO A 168 28.74 -21.81 -12.78
CA PRO A 168 27.35 -21.38 -12.75
C PRO A 168 26.51 -22.35 -11.91
N ILE A 169 25.73 -21.80 -10.99
CA ILE A 169 24.83 -22.55 -10.10
C ILE A 169 23.38 -22.07 -10.16
N GLY A 170 23.11 -21.01 -10.91
CA GLY A 170 21.77 -20.52 -11.15
C GLY A 170 21.77 -19.32 -12.09
N ASN A 171 20.59 -19.02 -12.62
CA ASN A 171 20.35 -17.92 -13.54
C ASN A 171 19.17 -17.07 -13.05
N VAL A 172 19.15 -15.81 -13.46
CA VAL A 172 18.05 -14.89 -13.27
C VAL A 172 17.61 -14.38 -14.63
N SER A 173 16.32 -14.42 -14.90
CA SER A 173 15.72 -13.82 -16.10
C SER A 173 14.77 -12.71 -15.73
N TYR A 174 14.70 -11.70 -16.59
CA TYR A 174 13.91 -10.48 -16.40
C TYR A 174 12.90 -10.34 -17.54
N LEU A 175 11.67 -9.92 -17.21
CA LEU A 175 10.63 -9.56 -18.17
C LEU A 175 10.12 -8.16 -17.82
N TYR A 176 9.89 -7.34 -18.84
CA TYR A 176 9.42 -5.97 -18.68
C TYR A 176 8.07 -5.80 -19.37
N ASP A 177 7.23 -4.91 -18.84
CA ASP A 177 6.00 -4.48 -19.48
C ASP A 177 6.27 -3.52 -20.66
N ASP A 178 5.22 -3.12 -21.37
CA ASP A 178 5.29 -2.19 -22.50
C ASP A 178 5.80 -0.79 -22.09
N ASN A 179 5.64 -0.42 -20.82
CA ASN A 179 6.16 0.83 -20.26
C ASN A 179 7.63 0.74 -19.86
N GLY A 180 8.24 -0.45 -19.93
CA GLY A 180 9.61 -0.72 -19.52
C GLY A 180 9.81 -0.96 -18.03
N ASN A 181 8.73 -1.11 -17.24
CA ASN A 181 8.81 -1.54 -15.85
C ASN A 181 9.16 -3.01 -15.75
N LEU A 182 9.94 -3.41 -14.75
CA LEU A 182 10.25 -4.82 -14.51
C LEU A 182 8.98 -5.53 -14.03
N GLU A 183 8.35 -6.33 -14.87
CA GLU A 183 7.13 -7.08 -14.57
C GLU A 183 7.44 -8.40 -13.83
N ARG A 184 8.52 -9.09 -14.23
CA ARG A 184 8.88 -10.40 -13.67
C ARG A 184 10.38 -10.58 -13.49
N GLU A 185 10.76 -11.16 -12.36
CA GLU A 185 12.11 -11.65 -12.10
C GLU A 185 12.05 -13.12 -11.70
N HIS A 186 12.77 -14.00 -12.42
CA HIS A 186 12.75 -15.44 -12.17
C HIS A 186 14.16 -15.97 -11.92
N TRP A 187 14.37 -16.51 -10.73
CA TRP A 187 15.57 -17.20 -10.29
C TRP A 187 15.42 -18.71 -10.48
N ASP A 188 16.35 -19.33 -11.20
CA ASP A 188 16.43 -20.79 -11.38
C ASP A 188 17.81 -21.30 -10.96
N PHE A 189 17.85 -22.19 -9.97
CA PHE A 189 19.08 -22.83 -9.47
C PHE A 189 19.28 -24.21 -10.12
N SER A 190 19.27 -24.21 -11.46
CA SER A 190 19.43 -25.40 -12.30
C SER A 190 18.36 -26.47 -12.01
N GLY A 191 17.11 -26.06 -11.88
CA GLY A 191 15.95 -26.93 -11.65
C GLY A 191 15.85 -27.52 -10.24
N LYS A 192 16.84 -27.30 -9.36
CA LYS A 192 16.79 -27.80 -7.98
C LYS A 192 15.84 -26.99 -7.11
N TRP A 193 15.74 -25.70 -7.41
CA TRP A 193 14.90 -24.75 -6.73
C TRP A 193 14.74 -23.53 -7.62
N SER A 194 13.58 -22.90 -7.59
CA SER A 194 13.31 -21.67 -8.32
C SER A 194 12.39 -20.75 -7.53
N GLN A 195 12.42 -19.48 -7.89
CA GLN A 195 11.63 -18.43 -7.30
C GLN A 195 11.27 -17.40 -8.37
N THR A 196 10.01 -16.99 -8.38
CA THR A 196 9.49 -15.98 -9.29
C THR A 196 8.93 -14.83 -8.48
N PHE A 197 9.23 -13.62 -8.93
CA PHE A 197 8.63 -12.40 -8.48
C PHE A 197 7.85 -11.75 -9.61
N ARG A 198 6.69 -11.21 -9.28
CA ARG A 198 5.87 -10.40 -10.19
C ARG A 198 5.64 -9.06 -9.52
N TYR A 199 5.69 -7.99 -10.29
CA TYR A 199 5.62 -6.64 -9.76
C TYR A 199 4.43 -5.90 -10.37
N THR A 200 3.70 -5.19 -9.52
CA THR A 200 2.60 -4.32 -9.93
C THR A 200 3.01 -2.89 -9.66
N TYR A 201 2.82 -2.04 -10.66
CA TYR A 201 3.15 -0.63 -10.62
C TYR A 201 1.89 0.20 -10.68
N GLU A 202 1.95 1.38 -10.10
CA GLU A 202 0.94 2.42 -10.23
C GLU A 202 1.50 3.64 -10.94
N ARG A 203 0.63 4.36 -11.66
CA ARG A 203 0.98 5.59 -12.36
C ARG A 203 0.95 6.78 -11.41
N THR A 204 2.07 7.46 -11.25
CA THR A 204 2.22 8.61 -10.35
C THR A 204 1.87 9.95 -11.01
N ASP A 205 1.73 9.99 -12.34
CA ASP A 205 1.27 11.18 -13.08
C ASP A 205 -0.26 11.32 -13.12
N ARG A 206 -0.98 10.32 -12.61
CA ARG A 206 -2.42 10.37 -12.53
C ARG A 206 -2.88 11.30 -11.41
N PRO A 207 -3.96 12.07 -11.65
CA PRO A 207 -4.59 12.86 -10.60
C PRO A 207 -5.02 11.97 -9.44
N GLU A 208 -4.73 12.40 -8.22
CA GLU A 208 -5.25 11.77 -7.02
C GLU A 208 -6.79 11.85 -7.00
N ILE A 209 -7.44 10.75 -6.62
CA ILE A 209 -8.90 10.68 -6.50
C ILE A 209 -9.27 10.95 -5.03
N TYR A 210 -9.93 12.08 -4.80
CA TYR A 210 -10.41 12.47 -3.47
C TYR A 210 -11.82 11.93 -3.21
N TYR A 211 -11.98 11.24 -2.08
CA TYR A 211 -13.27 10.77 -1.57
C TYR A 211 -13.71 11.58 -0.35
N THR A 212 -14.97 11.40 0.07
CA THR A 212 -15.52 12.09 1.24
C THR A 212 -15.07 11.52 2.57
N SER A 213 -14.20 10.52 2.56
CA SER A 213 -13.78 9.73 3.71
C SER A 213 -12.27 9.57 3.66
N PRO A 214 -11.55 9.78 4.78
CA PRO A 214 -10.10 9.60 4.82
C PRO A 214 -9.67 8.14 4.73
N TYR A 215 -10.60 7.18 4.86
CA TYR A 215 -10.31 5.75 4.76
C TYR A 215 -10.22 5.27 3.31
N LEU A 216 -10.85 6.01 2.39
CA LEU A 216 -10.85 5.69 0.97
C LEU A 216 -9.70 6.46 0.32
N ALA A 217 -8.59 5.76 0.11
CA ALA A 217 -7.56 6.18 -0.82
C ALA A 217 -7.56 5.17 -1.97
N GLY A 218 -7.87 5.64 -3.18
CA GLY A 218 -7.70 4.81 -4.37
C GLY A 218 -6.21 4.70 -4.68
N LEU A 219 -5.73 3.50 -5.00
CA LEU A 219 -4.52 3.41 -5.83
C LEU A 219 -4.82 4.12 -7.16
N SER A 220 -3.86 4.81 -7.76
CA SER A 220 -4.09 5.54 -9.03
C SER A 220 -4.60 4.67 -10.20
N ASN A 221 -4.48 3.35 -10.06
CA ASN A 221 -4.99 2.37 -11.01
C ASN A 221 -6.42 1.90 -10.72
N HIS A 222 -7.01 2.26 -9.59
CA HIS A 222 -8.34 1.81 -9.18
C HIS A 222 -9.19 2.96 -8.64
N ARG A 223 -10.48 2.90 -8.88
CA ARG A 223 -11.45 3.82 -8.28
C ARG A 223 -12.68 3.08 -7.80
N VAL A 224 -13.36 3.63 -6.80
CA VAL A 224 -14.58 3.02 -6.25
C VAL A 224 -15.66 3.04 -7.33
N SER A 225 -16.13 1.88 -7.75
CA SER A 225 -17.22 1.74 -8.73
C SER A 225 -18.57 1.56 -8.02
N GLY A 226 -18.56 0.97 -6.82
CA GLY A 226 -19.75 0.66 -6.06
C GLY A 226 -19.52 0.69 -4.55
N GLU A 227 -20.61 0.91 -3.83
CA GLU A 227 -20.65 0.73 -2.38
C GLU A 227 -21.98 0.11 -2.00
N SER A 228 -22.00 -0.79 -1.02
CA SER A 228 -23.26 -1.23 -0.40
C SER A 228 -23.23 -0.94 1.09
N TYR A 229 -24.36 -0.46 1.58
CA TYR A 229 -24.58 -0.14 2.99
C TYR A 229 -25.66 -1.05 3.57
N THR A 230 -25.48 -1.52 4.80
CA THR A 230 -26.57 -2.09 5.60
C THR A 230 -26.48 -1.77 7.09
N PHE A 231 -27.62 -1.53 7.71
CA PHE A 231 -27.81 -1.50 9.16
C PHE A 231 -28.48 -2.81 9.60
N ASN A 232 -27.73 -3.62 10.34
CA ASN A 232 -28.14 -4.91 10.89
C ASN A 232 -28.72 -5.91 9.87
N GLY A 233 -28.41 -5.77 8.58
CA GLY A 233 -28.99 -6.62 7.52
C GLY A 233 -30.45 -6.30 7.18
N GLU A 234 -31.03 -5.24 7.76
CA GLU A 234 -32.47 -4.93 7.66
C GLU A 234 -32.73 -3.78 6.69
N ALA A 235 -31.99 -2.69 6.85
CA ALA A 235 -32.08 -1.50 6.01
C ALA A 235 -30.76 -1.28 5.28
N GLY A 236 -30.81 -0.85 4.03
CA GLY A 236 -29.60 -0.76 3.23
C GLY A 236 -29.87 -0.38 1.78
N GLY A 237 -28.81 -0.04 1.07
CA GLY A 237 -28.90 0.31 -0.34
C GLY A 237 -27.52 0.37 -0.99
N PRO A 238 -27.43 0.07 -2.30
CA PRO A 238 -26.23 0.37 -3.05
C PRO A 238 -26.07 1.88 -3.26
N SER A 239 -24.81 2.28 -3.39
CA SER A 239 -24.41 3.51 -4.04
C SER A 239 -23.62 3.20 -5.30
N PHE A 240 -23.80 4.04 -6.32
CA PHE A 240 -23.09 3.99 -7.59
C PHE A 240 -22.30 5.28 -7.78
N TYR A 241 -21.12 5.15 -8.35
CA TYR A 241 -20.17 6.24 -8.53
C TYR A 241 -20.02 6.56 -10.01
N GLU A 242 -20.03 7.85 -10.35
CA GLU A 242 -19.84 8.32 -11.71
C GLU A 242 -18.71 9.34 -11.76
N TYR A 243 -17.80 9.13 -12.71
CA TYR A 243 -16.61 9.95 -12.90
C TYR A 243 -16.73 10.76 -14.18
N ASP A 244 -16.16 11.96 -14.19
CA ASP A 244 -16.09 12.79 -15.39
C ASP A 244 -14.97 12.33 -16.36
N ALA A 245 -14.85 13.02 -17.49
CA ALA A 245 -13.83 12.72 -18.51
C ALA A 245 -12.38 12.93 -18.02
N ASN A 246 -12.18 13.66 -16.92
CA ASN A 246 -10.87 13.87 -16.29
C ASN A 246 -10.60 12.85 -15.17
N GLY A 247 -11.51 11.91 -14.94
CA GLY A 247 -11.43 10.88 -13.91
C GLY A 247 -11.81 11.35 -12.51
N LEU A 248 -12.37 12.56 -12.34
CA LEU A 248 -12.81 13.05 -11.03
C LEU A 248 -14.20 12.52 -10.71
N LEU A 249 -14.44 12.15 -9.44
CA LEU A 249 -15.76 11.72 -8.98
C LEU A 249 -16.74 12.89 -9.12
N HIS A 250 -17.68 12.83 -10.05
CA HIS A 250 -18.61 13.92 -10.32
C HIS A 250 -19.95 13.70 -9.61
N ARG A 251 -20.41 12.44 -9.51
CA ARG A 251 -21.72 12.12 -8.93
C ARG A 251 -21.72 10.78 -8.19
N LYS A 252 -22.47 10.72 -7.09
CA LYS A 252 -22.81 9.48 -6.36
C LYS A 252 -24.33 9.38 -6.22
N PHE A 253 -24.89 8.25 -6.60
CA PHE A 253 -26.31 7.95 -6.43
C PHE A 253 -26.49 6.84 -5.41
N PHE A 254 -27.33 7.05 -4.40
CA PHE A 254 -27.70 6.04 -3.40
C PHE A 254 -29.21 5.79 -3.46
N GLN A 255 -29.61 4.53 -3.42
CA GLN A 255 -31.01 4.15 -3.45
C GLN A 255 -31.29 2.96 -2.52
N ARG A 256 -32.36 3.07 -1.73
CA ARG A 256 -32.90 2.01 -0.89
C ARG A 256 -34.19 1.46 -1.47
N SER A 257 -34.55 0.24 -1.06
CA SER A 257 -35.79 -0.42 -1.47
C SER A 257 -37.06 0.31 -0.99
N ASP A 258 -36.97 1.10 0.08
CA ASP A 258 -38.06 1.90 0.65
C ASP A 258 -38.19 3.31 0.00
N SER A 259 -37.63 3.50 -1.19
CA SER A 259 -37.65 4.75 -1.97
C SER A 259 -36.90 5.94 -1.33
N VAL A 260 -36.17 5.71 -0.25
CA VAL A 260 -35.17 6.68 0.22
C VAL A 260 -34.02 6.68 -0.78
N SER A 261 -33.73 7.84 -1.36
CA SER A 261 -32.60 8.01 -2.26
C SER A 261 -31.91 9.34 -2.03
N THR A 262 -30.63 9.39 -2.41
CA THR A 262 -29.88 10.64 -2.46
C THR A 262 -29.03 10.70 -3.71
N THR A 263 -28.90 11.90 -4.28
CA THR A 263 -27.90 12.19 -5.31
C THR A 263 -26.91 13.18 -4.74
N THR A 264 -25.63 12.85 -4.78
CA THR A 264 -24.53 13.73 -4.34
C THR A 264 -23.74 14.21 -5.55
N HIS A 265 -23.56 15.52 -5.69
CA HIS A 265 -22.69 16.15 -6.70
C HIS A 265 -21.43 16.67 -6.03
N TYR A 266 -20.29 16.56 -6.71
CA TYR A 266 -18.98 16.87 -6.16
C TYR A 266 -18.29 18.00 -6.94
N PHE A 267 -17.58 18.86 -6.20
CA PHE A 267 -16.93 20.07 -6.72
C PHE A 267 -15.51 20.15 -6.20
N TYR A 268 -14.59 20.63 -7.04
CA TYR A 268 -13.15 20.57 -6.80
C TYR A 268 -12.50 21.95 -6.86
N ASP A 269 -11.43 22.13 -6.10
CA ASP A 269 -10.60 23.34 -6.15
C ASP A 269 -9.66 23.34 -7.37
N GLY A 270 -8.89 24.42 -7.53
CA GLY A 270 -7.92 24.56 -8.63
C GLY A 270 -6.76 23.55 -8.60
N GLN A 271 -6.57 22.84 -7.48
CA GLN A 271 -5.61 21.75 -7.31
C GLN A 271 -6.27 20.38 -7.49
N ARG A 272 -7.55 20.34 -7.89
CA ARG A 272 -8.36 19.13 -8.07
C ARG A 272 -8.63 18.36 -6.77
N ARG A 273 -8.55 19.02 -5.62
CA ARG A 273 -8.97 18.45 -4.34
C ARG A 273 -10.46 18.67 -4.16
N LEU A 274 -11.14 17.72 -3.51
CA LEU A 274 -12.58 17.83 -3.32
C LEU A 274 -12.89 19.01 -2.39
N GLU A 275 -13.44 20.10 -2.92
CA GLU A 275 -13.70 21.33 -2.15
C GLU A 275 -15.05 21.25 -1.43
N SER A 276 -16.08 20.78 -2.14
CA SER A 276 -17.44 20.67 -1.60
C SER A 276 -18.27 19.60 -2.31
N SER A 277 -19.40 19.25 -1.69
CA SER A 277 -20.41 18.39 -2.31
C SER A 277 -21.82 18.79 -1.89
N GLU A 278 -22.80 18.47 -2.71
CA GLU A 278 -24.22 18.72 -2.43
C GLU A 278 -25.02 17.44 -2.52
N ARG A 279 -25.58 17.02 -1.38
CA ARG A 279 -26.45 15.85 -1.28
C ARG A 279 -27.91 16.28 -1.32
N VAL A 280 -28.61 15.89 -2.37
CA VAL A 280 -30.04 16.08 -2.57
C VAL A 280 -30.78 14.81 -2.16
N PHE A 281 -31.74 14.93 -1.24
CA PHE A 281 -32.58 13.85 -0.75
C PHE A 281 -33.85 13.71 -1.60
N SER A 282 -34.48 12.54 -1.59
CA SER A 282 -35.74 12.29 -2.32
C SER A 282 -36.90 13.21 -1.93
N ASP A 283 -36.85 13.82 -0.74
CA ASP A 283 -37.82 14.83 -0.27
C ASP A 283 -37.48 16.27 -0.70
N GLY A 284 -36.44 16.44 -1.54
CA GLY A 284 -35.98 17.73 -2.04
C GLY A 284 -35.08 18.51 -1.08
N LYS A 285 -34.84 18.02 0.15
CA LYS A 285 -33.86 18.67 1.05
C LYS A 285 -32.46 18.57 0.46
N VAL A 286 -31.66 19.60 0.72
CA VAL A 286 -30.26 19.65 0.33
C VAL A 286 -29.39 19.79 1.58
N THR A 287 -28.33 19.00 1.64
CA THR A 287 -27.23 19.19 2.60
C THR A 287 -25.97 19.45 1.80
N ARG A 288 -25.29 20.56 2.08
CA ARG A 288 -23.97 20.87 1.50
C ARG A 288 -22.87 20.39 2.44
N PHE A 289 -21.78 19.89 1.89
CA PHE A 289 -20.57 19.56 2.62
C PHE A 289 -19.38 20.38 2.10
N THR A 290 -18.49 20.77 2.99
CA THR A 290 -17.18 21.38 2.63
C THR A 290 -16.07 20.56 3.25
N TYR A 291 -14.93 20.47 2.55
CA TYR A 291 -13.79 19.65 2.97
C TYR A 291 -12.55 20.52 3.18
N GLY A 292 -11.77 20.19 4.22
CA GLY A 292 -10.54 20.88 4.57
C GLY A 292 -9.37 19.91 4.62
N TYR A 293 -8.23 20.34 4.08
CA TYR A 293 -7.02 19.53 3.97
C TYR A 293 -5.85 20.20 4.67
N ASP A 294 -4.90 19.38 5.13
CA ASP A 294 -3.61 19.88 5.60
C ASP A 294 -2.60 20.08 4.45
N GLU A 295 -1.37 20.46 4.81
CA GLU A 295 -0.27 20.68 3.85
C GLU A 295 0.17 19.42 3.10
N ASN A 296 -0.17 18.23 3.61
CA ASN A 296 0.09 16.93 2.99
C ASN A 296 -1.12 16.42 2.19
N ASN A 297 -2.10 17.29 1.92
CA ASN A 297 -3.37 16.98 1.25
C ASN A 297 -4.22 15.90 1.94
N ARG A 298 -4.04 15.68 3.24
CA ARG A 298 -4.87 14.76 4.03
C ARG A 298 -6.14 15.46 4.48
N LEU A 299 -7.28 14.78 4.38
CA LEU A 299 -8.58 15.31 4.82
C LEU A 299 -8.59 15.48 6.35
N ILE A 300 -8.64 16.71 6.85
CA ILE A 300 -8.66 17.02 8.29
C ILE A 300 -10.02 17.50 8.78
N SER A 301 -10.91 17.92 7.88
CA SER A 301 -12.23 18.41 8.26
C SER A 301 -13.28 18.18 7.19
N ARG A 302 -14.48 17.82 7.60
CA ARG A 302 -15.69 17.83 6.78
C ARG A 302 -16.81 18.52 7.56
N LEU A 303 -17.41 19.57 7.00
CA LEU A 303 -18.51 20.31 7.63
C LEU A 303 -19.80 20.08 6.86
N ALA A 304 -20.92 19.89 7.56
CA ALA A 304 -22.23 19.69 6.96
C ALA A 304 -23.12 20.92 7.21
N TYR A 305 -23.74 21.44 6.16
CA TYR A 305 -24.60 22.63 6.18
C TYR A 305 -26.00 22.33 5.70
N ARG A 306 -26.98 22.97 6.33
CA ARG A 306 -28.36 23.06 5.85
C ARG A 306 -28.88 24.47 6.11
N ASN A 307 -29.37 25.13 5.05
CA ASN A 307 -29.78 26.54 5.09
C ASN A 307 -28.69 27.42 5.74
N ASP A 308 -27.45 27.28 5.26
CA ASP A 308 -26.24 27.99 5.71
C ASP A 308 -25.85 27.79 7.19
N SER A 309 -26.55 26.92 7.92
CA SER A 309 -26.24 26.57 9.30
C SER A 309 -25.45 25.26 9.36
N ILE A 310 -24.39 25.23 10.16
CA ILE A 310 -23.63 23.99 10.42
C ILE A 310 -24.51 23.05 11.24
N ILE A 311 -24.79 21.87 10.69
CA ILE A 311 -25.60 20.82 11.34
C ILE A 311 -24.77 19.64 11.83
N GLY A 312 -23.49 19.57 11.46
CA GLY A 312 -22.60 18.48 11.82
C GLY A 312 -21.18 18.72 11.33
N PHE A 313 -20.24 17.95 11.86
CA PHE A 313 -18.84 17.98 11.42
C PHE A 313 -18.14 16.65 11.66
N GLU A 314 -17.03 16.48 10.95
CA GLU A 314 -16.02 15.46 11.18
C GLU A 314 -14.66 16.18 11.20
N GLN A 315 -13.84 15.89 12.20
CA GLN A 315 -12.45 16.39 12.29
C GLN A 315 -11.51 15.21 12.48
N TYR A 316 -10.47 15.12 11.67
CA TYR A 316 -9.53 14.00 11.66
C TYR A 316 -8.15 14.45 12.13
N MET A 317 -7.50 13.63 12.95
CA MET A 317 -6.17 13.89 13.50
C MET A 317 -5.20 12.80 13.07
N TYR A 318 -4.08 13.24 12.51
CA TYR A 318 -2.99 12.37 12.09
C TYR A 318 -1.80 12.51 13.04
N GLY A 319 -1.06 11.43 13.22
CA GLY A 319 0.24 11.46 13.88
C GLY A 319 1.32 12.07 12.98
N ASP A 320 2.49 12.35 13.58
CA ASP A 320 3.69 12.80 12.86
C ASP A 320 4.17 11.77 11.82
N ASP A 321 3.82 10.49 12.04
CA ASP A 321 4.07 9.34 11.16
C ASP A 321 3.09 9.23 9.98
N GLY A 322 2.15 10.17 9.86
CA GLY A 322 1.16 10.16 8.79
C GLY A 322 -0.11 9.37 9.09
N GLU A 323 -0.14 8.59 10.16
CA GLU A 323 -1.25 7.66 10.43
C GLU A 323 -2.47 8.38 11.01
N LEU A 324 -3.67 8.00 10.58
CA LEU A 324 -4.91 8.50 11.16
C LEU A 324 -5.09 7.94 12.58
N LYS A 325 -5.06 8.79 13.60
CA LYS A 325 -5.13 8.36 15.01
C LYS A 325 -6.49 8.60 15.65
N LYS A 326 -7.20 9.67 15.24
CA LYS A 326 -8.44 10.07 15.91
C LYS A 326 -9.41 10.80 14.98
N ALA A 327 -10.70 10.70 15.27
CA ALA A 327 -11.71 11.56 14.69
C ALA A 327 -12.71 12.08 15.73
N TYR A 328 -13.16 13.33 15.59
CA TYR A 328 -14.28 13.90 16.32
C TYR A 328 -15.47 14.01 15.38
N LEU A 329 -16.58 13.39 15.77
CA LEU A 329 -17.78 13.30 14.96
C LEU A 329 -18.91 14.05 15.67
N LYS A 330 -19.62 14.90 14.94
CA LYS A 330 -20.88 15.50 15.38
C LYS A 330 -21.90 15.29 14.30
N ASN A 331 -22.99 14.60 14.66
CA ASN A 331 -24.09 14.29 13.75
C ASN A 331 -23.63 13.58 12.45
N PHE A 332 -22.60 12.74 12.56
CA PHE A 332 -22.16 11.85 11.48
C PHE A 332 -23.31 10.88 11.13
N ASP A 333 -23.56 10.71 9.83
CA ASP A 333 -24.73 10.00 9.30
C ASP A 333 -26.10 10.46 9.85
N GLY A 334 -26.17 11.62 10.48
CA GLY A 334 -27.41 12.16 11.04
C GLY A 334 -27.75 11.67 12.45
N TRP A 335 -26.88 10.90 13.12
CA TRP A 335 -27.17 10.36 14.45
C TRP A 335 -25.94 10.06 15.33
N LEU A 336 -24.74 9.96 14.76
CA LEU A 336 -23.52 9.63 15.49
C LEU A 336 -22.79 10.89 15.96
N SER A 337 -22.61 11.05 17.26
CA SER A 337 -21.75 12.08 17.86
C SER A 337 -20.83 11.46 18.89
N GLY A 338 -19.54 11.75 18.81
CA GLY A 338 -18.54 11.10 19.66
C GLY A 338 -17.14 11.18 19.10
N VAL A 339 -16.29 10.27 19.57
CA VAL A 339 -14.87 10.21 19.25
C VAL A 339 -14.50 8.83 18.74
N VAL A 340 -13.81 8.76 17.61
CA VAL A 340 -13.18 7.52 17.13
C VAL A 340 -11.70 7.57 17.45
N THR A 341 -11.16 6.50 18.02
CA THR A 341 -9.71 6.26 18.13
C THR A 341 -9.35 5.10 17.23
N TYR A 342 -8.34 5.26 16.37
CA TYR A 342 -7.99 4.25 15.37
C TYR A 342 -6.75 3.46 15.77
N HIS A 343 -6.68 2.26 15.20
CA HIS A 343 -5.50 1.41 15.18
C HIS A 343 -5.08 1.22 13.72
N SER A 344 -3.78 1.22 13.49
CA SER A 344 -3.22 0.98 12.17
C SER A 344 -2.41 -0.32 12.13
N ASP A 345 -2.33 -0.92 10.95
CA ASP A 345 -1.41 -2.02 10.66
C ASP A 345 0.02 -1.51 10.47
N ALA A 346 0.93 -2.42 10.14
CA ALA A 346 2.34 -2.10 9.90
C ALA A 346 2.59 -1.19 8.68
N LEU A 347 1.63 -1.06 7.76
CA LEU A 347 1.69 -0.13 6.62
C LEU A 347 1.16 1.26 7.00
N GLY A 348 0.65 1.44 8.23
CA GLY A 348 -0.05 2.65 8.64
C GLY A 348 -1.50 2.73 8.17
N LYS A 349 -2.03 1.67 7.52
CA LYS A 349 -3.44 1.60 7.11
C LYS A 349 -4.31 1.33 8.33
N VAL A 350 -5.48 1.97 8.40
CA VAL A 350 -6.41 1.77 9.52
C VAL A 350 -6.92 0.33 9.52
N SER A 351 -6.61 -0.45 10.55
CA SER A 351 -7.04 -1.84 10.69
C SER A 351 -8.25 -1.99 11.61
N GLY A 352 -8.50 -1.00 12.46
CA GLY A 352 -9.59 -1.01 13.42
C GLY A 352 -9.74 0.31 14.16
N GLY A 353 -10.69 0.35 15.09
CA GLY A 353 -10.83 1.47 16.01
C GLY A 353 -11.95 1.28 17.02
N GLU A 354 -12.06 2.23 17.94
CA GLU A 354 -13.12 2.31 18.93
C GLU A 354 -13.82 3.65 18.79
N PHE A 355 -15.14 3.62 18.68
CA PHE A 355 -15.99 4.80 18.78
C PHE A 355 -16.62 4.89 20.17
N LYS A 356 -16.50 6.08 20.78
CA LYS A 356 -17.12 6.45 22.04
C LYS A 356 -18.08 7.59 21.83
N GLY A 357 -19.38 7.30 21.87
CA GLY A 357 -20.46 8.27 21.75
C GLY A 357 -21.05 8.68 23.10
N ASP A 358 -22.05 9.54 23.05
CA ASP A 358 -22.77 9.99 24.24
C ASP A 358 -23.57 8.85 24.89
N SER A 359 -23.71 8.86 26.22
CA SER A 359 -24.51 7.88 26.99
C SER A 359 -24.12 6.41 26.77
N ASP A 360 -22.82 6.11 26.73
CA ASP A 360 -22.25 4.77 26.51
C ASP A 360 -22.65 4.11 25.17
N PHE A 361 -23.05 4.95 24.20
CA PHE A 361 -23.29 4.55 22.83
C PHE A 361 -21.93 4.35 22.13
N ASN A 362 -21.39 3.13 22.23
CA ASN A 362 -20.05 2.79 21.76
C ASN A 362 -20.11 1.84 20.55
N ALA A 363 -19.02 1.78 19.78
CA ALA A 363 -18.84 0.78 18.74
C ALA A 363 -17.38 0.36 18.56
N ASP A 364 -17.17 -0.90 18.22
CA ASP A 364 -15.91 -1.38 17.68
C ASP A 364 -15.93 -1.25 16.14
N LEU A 365 -14.82 -0.81 15.56
CA LEU A 365 -14.68 -0.64 14.12
C LEU A 365 -13.70 -1.67 13.57
N HIS A 366 -14.09 -2.31 12.48
CA HIS A 366 -13.26 -3.26 11.74
C HIS A 366 -13.12 -2.81 10.29
N PHE A 367 -11.89 -2.87 9.78
CA PHE A 367 -11.56 -2.51 8.40
C PHE A 367 -10.98 -3.74 7.70
N ASN A 368 -11.54 -4.09 6.55
CA ASN A 368 -11.01 -5.17 5.71
C ASN A 368 -10.52 -4.62 4.38
N TYR A 369 -9.45 -5.22 3.87
CA TYR A 369 -8.82 -4.83 2.61
C TYR A 369 -8.77 -6.00 1.64
N THR A 370 -8.77 -5.71 0.34
CA THR A 370 -8.46 -6.70 -0.71
C THR A 370 -6.99 -7.11 -0.65
N ASN A 371 -6.60 -8.12 -1.42
CA ASN A 371 -5.20 -8.55 -1.52
C ASN A 371 -4.31 -7.48 -2.19
N GLU A 372 -4.92 -6.57 -2.94
CA GLU A 372 -4.30 -5.39 -3.56
C GLU A 372 -4.16 -4.23 -2.55
N GLY A 373 -4.73 -4.39 -1.36
CA GLY A 373 -4.69 -3.39 -0.30
C GLY A 373 -5.72 -2.27 -0.45
N LEU A 374 -6.78 -2.47 -1.22
CA LEU A 374 -7.92 -1.55 -1.34
C LEU A 374 -8.93 -1.81 -0.23
N LEU A 375 -9.53 -0.77 0.36
CA LEU A 375 -10.49 -0.92 1.47
C LEU A 375 -11.78 -1.59 0.97
N SER A 376 -12.02 -2.84 1.32
CA SER A 376 -13.19 -3.60 0.86
C SER A 376 -14.38 -3.50 1.81
N GLU A 377 -14.15 -3.30 3.11
CA GLU A 377 -15.23 -3.27 4.10
C GLU A 377 -14.90 -2.35 5.28
N ILE A 378 -15.92 -1.65 5.79
CA ILE A 378 -15.91 -1.03 7.12
C ILE A 378 -17.12 -1.56 7.89
N ARG A 379 -16.89 -2.11 9.07
CA ARG A 379 -17.93 -2.60 9.96
C ARG A 379 -17.86 -1.87 11.29
N TRP A 380 -19.01 -1.37 11.75
CA TRP A 380 -19.21 -0.81 13.08
C TRP A 380 -20.08 -1.79 13.86
N ASP A 381 -19.55 -2.37 14.93
CA ASP A 381 -20.26 -3.25 15.85
C ASP A 381 -20.61 -2.48 17.11
N PHE A 382 -21.88 -2.10 17.26
CA PHE A 382 -22.31 -1.26 18.37
C PHE A 382 -22.55 -2.05 19.66
N SER A 383 -22.31 -1.40 20.80
CA SER A 383 -22.46 -1.97 22.14
C SER A 383 -23.87 -2.49 22.46
N PHE A 384 -24.90 -2.02 21.74
CA PHE A 384 -26.29 -2.47 21.89
C PHE A 384 -26.65 -3.67 20.98
N GLY A 385 -25.66 -4.32 20.37
CA GLY A 385 -25.83 -5.60 19.65
C GLY A 385 -26.33 -5.48 18.21
N LYS A 386 -26.22 -4.30 17.60
CA LYS A 386 -26.49 -4.07 16.17
C LYS A 386 -25.20 -3.66 15.47
N TYR A 387 -25.18 -3.70 14.15
CA TYR A 387 -24.01 -3.29 13.37
C TYR A 387 -24.38 -2.43 12.15
N GLN A 388 -23.41 -1.67 11.68
CA GLN A 388 -23.46 -0.92 10.43
C GLN A 388 -22.31 -1.38 9.54
N LEU A 389 -22.59 -1.69 8.28
CA LEU A 389 -21.65 -2.30 7.36
C LEU A 389 -21.62 -1.56 6.04
N TYR A 390 -20.42 -1.23 5.58
CA TYR A 390 -20.13 -0.71 4.26
C TYR A 390 -19.22 -1.68 3.53
N ARG A 391 -19.53 -1.96 2.27
CA ARG A 391 -18.64 -2.72 1.37
C ARG A 391 -18.37 -1.91 0.12
N PHE A 392 -17.14 -1.96 -0.37
CA PHE A 392 -16.70 -1.19 -1.53
C PHE A 392 -16.27 -2.12 -2.65
N GLU A 393 -16.62 -1.72 -3.86
CA GLU A 393 -16.20 -2.35 -5.11
C GLU A 393 -15.35 -1.36 -5.90
N TYR A 394 -14.38 -1.88 -6.64
CA TYR A 394 -13.43 -1.10 -7.40
C TYR A 394 -13.43 -1.53 -8.86
N GLU A 395 -13.19 -0.56 -9.74
CA GLU A 395 -12.86 -0.81 -11.14
C GLU A 395 -11.44 -0.33 -11.42
N GLU A 396 -10.78 -0.99 -12.37
CA GLU A 396 -9.50 -0.51 -12.90
C GLU A 396 -9.74 0.77 -13.73
N VAL A 397 -8.83 1.72 -13.59
CA VAL A 397 -8.82 2.94 -14.40
C VAL A 397 -8.00 2.65 -15.65
N GLU A 398 -8.68 2.50 -16.79
CA GLU A 398 -8.04 2.21 -18.09
C GLU A 398 -6.88 3.17 -18.38
N GLY A 399 -5.84 2.60 -19.00
CA GLY A 399 -4.50 3.14 -19.27
C GLY A 399 -4.47 4.50 -19.93
#